data_AF-A0A077M3G6-F1
#
_entry.id   AF-A0A077M3G6-F1
#
_cell.length_a   1.000
_cell.length_b   1.000
_cell.length_c   1.000
_cell.angle_alpha   90.00
_cell.angle_beta   90.00
_cell.angle_gamma   90.00
#
_symmetry.space_group_name_H-M   'P 1'
#
loop_
_entity.id
_entity.type
_entity.pdbx_description
1 polymer ?
#
loop_
_entity_poly.entity_id
_entity_poly.type
_entity_poly.pdbx_seq_one_letter_code
_entity_poly.pdbx_strand_id
1 'polypeptide(L)' 'MRTLAGLDQPFTTSAARQALDTTRRVVIPLLEHLDTLRWTRRLDAGHREVVRDPAQ' A
#
# COMPACT_ATOMS: atom_id res chain seq x y z
N MET A 1 3.53 -7.08 2.95
CA MET A 1 2.86 -7.24 1.65
C MET A 1 1.51 -7.94 1.76
N ARG A 2 1.44 -9.12 2.37
CA ARG A 2 0.18 -9.87 2.53
C ARG A 2 -0.99 -9.06 3.11
N THR A 3 -0.72 -8.19 4.10
CA THR A 3 -1.72 -7.28 4.68
C THR A 3 -2.26 -6.26 3.68
N LEU A 4 -1.41 -5.67 2.83
CA LEU A 4 -1.84 -4.70 1.81
C LEU A 4 -2.51 -5.38 0.62
N ALA A 5 -2.07 -6.60 0.28
CA ALA A 5 -2.67 -7.42 -0.76
C ALA A 5 -4.08 -7.91 -0.38
N GLY A 6 -4.33 -8.13 0.92
CA GLY A 6 -5.65 -8.49 1.46
C GLY A 6 -6.62 -7.32 1.64
N LEU A 7 -6.26 -6.09 1.25
CA LEU A 7 -7.18 -4.96 1.20
C LEU A 7 -7.94 -4.94 -0.13
N ASP A 8 -9.15 -4.40 -0.10
CA ASP A 8 -9.89 -4.07 -1.33
C ASP A 8 -9.04 -3.14 -2.21
N GLN A 9 -8.78 -3.58 -3.43
CA GLN A 9 -7.96 -2.85 -4.39
C GLN A 9 -8.83 -2.01 -5.32
N PRO A 10 -8.44 -0.74 -5.57
CA PRO A 10 -7.28 -0.07 -5.01
C PRO A 10 -7.51 0.45 -3.58
N PHE A 11 -6.52 0.32 -2.70
CA PHE A 11 -6.61 0.79 -1.33
C PHE A 11 -6.22 2.27 -1.19
N THR A 12 -6.80 2.93 -0.18
CA THR A 12 -6.41 4.28 0.21
C THR A 12 -5.23 4.28 1.17
N THR A 13 -4.46 5.38 1.22
CA THR A 13 -3.39 5.54 2.23
C THR A 13 -3.92 5.41 3.66
N SER A 14 -5.17 5.84 3.92
CA SER A 14 -5.83 5.65 5.22
C SER A 14 -6.18 4.19 5.53
N ALA A 15 -6.57 3.39 4.52
CA ALA A 15 -6.82 1.97 4.69
C ALA A 15 -5.51 1.21 4.99
N ALA A 16 -4.44 1.49 4.24
CA ALA A 16 -3.11 0.94 4.52
C ALA A 16 -2.61 1.29 5.92
N ARG A 17 -2.83 2.54 6.36
CA ARG A 17 -2.50 2.98 7.72
C ARG A 17 -3.19 2.16 8.79
N GLN A 18 -4.50 1.92 8.64
CA GLN A 18 -5.29 1.16 9.60
C GLN A 18 -4.91 -0.32 9.60
N ALA A 19 -4.72 -0.89 8.41
CA ALA A 19 -4.35 -2.30 8.25
C ALA A 19 -2.96 -2.62 8.81
N LEU A 20 -2.04 -1.67 8.75
CA LEU A 20 -0.68 -1.78 9.29
C LEU A 20 -0.55 -1.25 10.72
N ASP A 21 -1.66 -0.86 11.35
CA ASP A 21 -1.73 -0.25 12.69
C ASP A 21 -0.63 0.79 12.94
N THR A 22 -0.54 1.78 12.05
CA THR A 22 0.54 2.76 12.08
C THR A 22 0.04 4.18 11.86
N THR A 23 0.96 5.13 11.70
CA THR A 23 0.67 6.54 11.47
C THR A 23 1.02 6.96 10.04
N ARG A 24 0.49 8.11 9.60
CA ARG A 24 0.83 8.70 8.28
C ARG A 24 2.34 8.91 8.09
N ARG A 25 3.04 9.31 9.16
CA ARG A 25 4.49 9.53 9.15
C ARG A 25 5.29 8.27 8.82
N VAL A 26 4.72 7.10 9.10
CA VAL A 26 5.36 5.80 8.84
C VAL A 26 4.82 5.16 7.56
N VAL A 27 3.49 5.15 7.35
CA VAL A 27 2.90 4.48 6.18
C VAL A 27 3.22 5.17 4.86
N ILE A 28 3.34 6.51 4.83
CA ILE A 28 3.64 7.24 3.60
C ILE A 28 5.04 6.84 3.05
N PRO A 29 6.14 6.99 3.81
CA PRO A 29 7.46 6.60 3.31
C PRO A 29 7.56 5.09 3.04
N LEU A 30 6.84 4.26 3.80
CA LEU A 30 6.74 2.83 3.50
C LEU A 30 6.11 2.60 2.12
N LEU A 31 4.96 3.19 1.83
CA LEU A 31 4.29 3.02 0.54
C LEU A 31 5.12 3.61 -0.61
N GLU A 32 5.82 4.73 -0.40
CA GLU A 32 6.75 5.28 -1.39
C GLU A 32 7.91 4.33 -1.66
N HIS A 33 8.49 3.72 -0.62
CA HIS A 33 9.52 2.70 -0.79
C HIS A 33 9.00 1.46 -1.53
N LEU A 34 7.76 1.06 -1.30
CA LEU A 34 7.13 -0.05 -2.02
C LEU A 34 6.82 0.29 -3.49
N ASP A 35 6.52 1.56 -3.77
CA ASP A 35 6.36 2.09 -5.12
C ASP A 35 7.71 2.04 -5.88
N THR A 36 8.84 2.38 -5.23
CA THR A 36 10.17 2.29 -5.87
C THR A 36 10.58 0.84 -6.15
N LEU A 37 10.20 -0.09 -5.27
CA LEU A 37 10.42 -1.53 -5.46
C LEU A 37 9.45 -2.17 -6.46
N ARG A 38 8.51 -1.41 -7.04
CA ARG A 38 7.48 -1.90 -7.97
C ARG A 38 6.64 -3.03 -7.36
N TRP A 39 6.34 -2.93 -6.07
CA TRP A 39 5.40 -3.82 -5.37
C TRP A 39 4.02 -3.21 -5.25
N THR A 40 3.96 -1.88 -5.14
CA THR A 40 2.72 -1.11 -5.27
C THR A 40 2.82 -0.14 -6.45
N ARG A 41 1.68 0.30 -6.97
CA ARG A 41 1.63 1.46 -7.87
C ARG A 41 0.56 2.43 -7.41
N ARG A 42 0.83 3.71 -7.61
CA ARG A 42 -0.13 4.79 -7.38
C ARG A 42 -1.01 4.97 -8.61
N LEU A 43 -2.32 4.97 -8.42
CA LEU A 43 -3.31 5.17 -9.50
C LEU A 43 -3.70 6.65 -9.62
N ASP A 44 -3.91 7.30 -8.48
CA ASP A 44 -4.26 8.72 -8.39
C ASP A 44 -3.69 9.35 -7.09
N ALA A 45 -4.14 10.55 -6.72
CA ALA A 45 -3.63 11.24 -5.53
C ALA A 45 -3.90 10.52 -4.19
N GLY A 46 -4.87 9.60 -4.14
CA GLY A 46 -5.30 8.92 -2.91
C GLY A 46 -5.21 7.39 -2.94
N HIS A 47 -5.22 6.78 -4.13
CA HIS A 47 -5.36 5.34 -4.31
C HIS A 47 -4.07 4.67 -4.81
N ARG A 48 -3.83 3.46 -4.27
CA ARG A 48 -2.72 2.59 -4.63
C ARG A 48 -3.23 1.16 -4.78
N GLU A 49 -2.55 0.38 -5.60
CA GLU A 49 -2.78 -1.06 -5.68
C GLU A 49 -1.49 -1.85 -5.52
N VAL A 50 -1.60 -3.08 -5.03
CA VAL A 50 -0.49 -4.05 -5.05
C VAL A 50 -0.36 -4.60 -6.47
N VAL A 51 0.81 -4.45 -7.08
CA VAL A 51 1.12 -4.96 -8.43
C VAL A 51 1.91 -6.26 -8.41
N ARG A 52 2.46 -6.62 -7.25
CA ARG A 52 3.20 -7.87 -7.05
C ARG A 52 2.64 -8.53 -5.79
N ASP A 53 1.77 -9.51 -5.98
CA ASP A 53 1.26 -10.30 -4.87
C ASP A 53 2.25 -11.42 -4.54
N PRO A 54 2.95 -11.39 -3.39
CA PRO A 54 3.80 -12.50 -2.98
C PRO A 54 3.01 -13.71 -2.47
N ALA A 55 1.67 -13.68 -2.49
CA ALA A 55 0.83 -14.84 -2.21
C ALA A 55 0.51 -15.69 -3.46
N GLN A 56 1.01 -15.29 -4.64
CA GLN A 56 1.11 -16.14 -5.83
C GLN A 56 2.47 -16.84 -5.91
#